data_AF-A0A2P1PQ98-F1
#
_entry.id   AF-A0A2P1PQ98-F1
#
_cell.length_a   1.000
_cell.length_b   1.000
_cell.length_c   1.000
_cell.angle_alpha   90.00
_cell.angle_beta   90.00
_cell.angle_gamma   90.00
#
_symmetry.space_group_name_H-M   'P 1'
#
loop_
_entity.id
_entity.type
_entity.pdbx_description
1 polymer ?
#
loop_
_entity_poly.entity_id
_entity_poly.type
_entity_poly.pdbx_seq_one_letter_code
_entity_poly.pdbx_strand_id
1 'polypeptide(L)'
;MSELSPEQIRAKRMRWHCRRGTTELERLLGRHLDRLLAAGDSRALDLFEQLLAEEDRDLQRWLLGYETCTVPEYVALIHDLRQPA
;
A
#
# COMPACT_ATOMS: atom_id res chain seq x y z
N MET A 1 -4.03 -28.99 9.76
CA MET A 1 -4.02 -27.52 9.65
C MET A 1 -2.89 -27.17 8.70
N SER A 2 -3.17 -26.53 7.57
CA SER A 2 -2.10 -26.14 6.63
C SER A 2 -1.28 -25.01 7.24
N GLU A 3 0.04 -25.17 7.30
CA GLU A 3 0.95 -24.07 7.59
C GLU A 3 0.81 -23.01 6.49
N LEU A 4 0.80 -21.74 6.87
CA LEU A 4 0.78 -20.63 5.91
C LEU A 4 2.18 -20.44 5.36
N SER A 5 2.32 -20.26 4.05
CA SER A 5 3.60 -19.89 3.47
C SER A 5 4.05 -18.51 3.97
N PRO A 6 5.37 -18.22 3.99
CA PRO A 6 5.87 -16.90 4.37
C PRO A 6 5.23 -15.75 3.58
N GLU A 7 4.96 -15.97 2.29
CA GLU A 7 4.27 -15.01 1.41
C GLU A 7 2.83 -14.76 1.85
N GLN A 8 2.10 -15.80 2.25
CA GLN A 8 0.73 -15.66 2.77
C GLN A 8 0.70 -14.90 4.10
N ILE A 9 1.71 -15.09 4.96
CA ILE A 9 1.86 -14.35 6.21
C ILE A 9 2.15 -12.88 5.91
N ARG A 10 3.05 -12.59 4.97
CA ARG A 10 3.37 -11.24 4.52
C ARG A 10 2.15 -10.54 3.94
N ALA A 11 1.44 -11.17 3.01
CA ALA A 11 0.23 -10.63 2.40
C ALA A 11 -0.86 -10.30 3.43
N LYS A 12 -1.10 -11.19 4.41
CA LYS A 12 -2.05 -10.94 5.51
C LYS A 12 -1.65 -9.74 6.35
N ARG A 13 -0.36 -9.59 6.67
CA ARG A 13 0.18 -8.45 7.42
C ARG A 13 -0.01 -7.16 6.65
N MET A 14 0.37 -7.12 5.38
CA MET A 14 0.19 -5.94 4.52
C MET A 14 -1.30 -5.57 4.39
N ARG A 15 -2.18 -6.57 4.25
CA ARG A 15 -3.64 -6.33 4.18
C ARG A 15 -4.18 -5.74 5.49
N TRP A 16 -3.63 -6.16 6.63
CA TRP A 16 -3.96 -5.55 7.91
C TRP A 16 -3.48 -4.10 8.00
N HIS A 17 -2.25 -3.79 7.57
CA HIS A 17 -1.73 -2.42 7.51
C HIS A 17 -2.48 -1.51 6.51
N CYS A 18 -3.22 -2.05 5.56
CA CYS A 18 -4.07 -1.25 4.66
C CYS A 18 -5.34 -0.73 5.36
N ARG A 19 -5.73 -1.29 6.51
CA ARG A 19 -6.94 -0.90 7.25
C ARG A 19 -6.66 0.37 8.06
N ARG A 20 -6.95 1.52 7.45
CA ARG A 20 -6.67 2.86 8.02
C ARG A 20 -7.96 3.60 8.36
N GLY A 21 -7.83 4.76 8.99
CA GLY A 21 -8.94 5.52 9.58
C GLY A 21 -10.05 5.98 8.61
N THR A 22 -9.88 5.90 7.29
CA THR A 22 -10.94 6.24 6.32
C THR A 22 -11.14 5.15 5.27
N THR A 23 -12.40 4.95 4.87
CA THR A 23 -12.79 4.00 3.82
C THR A 23 -12.08 4.27 2.50
N GLU A 24 -11.82 5.54 2.17
CA GLU A 24 -11.15 5.91 0.93
C GLU A 24 -9.69 5.44 0.91
N LEU A 25 -8.95 5.64 2.01
CA LEU A 25 -7.58 5.13 2.13
C LEU A 25 -7.54 3.62 2.09
N GLU A 26 -8.41 2.95 2.85
CA GLU A 26 -8.50 1.49 2.86
C GLU A 26 -8.78 0.94 1.44
N ARG A 27 -9.67 1.60 0.70
CA ARG A 27 -10.01 1.25 -0.68
C ARG A 27 -8.83 1.44 -1.64
N LEU A 28 -8.10 2.56 -1.55
CA LEU A 28 -6.93 2.83 -2.40
C LEU A 28 -5.81 1.82 -2.14
N LEU A 29 -5.41 1.66 -0.87
CA LEU A 29 -4.33 0.77 -0.46
C LEU A 29 -4.66 -0.71 -0.71
N GLY A 30 -5.87 -1.14 -0.36
CA GLY A 30 -6.31 -2.52 -0.54
C GLY A 30 -6.32 -2.95 -2.01
N ARG A 31 -6.84 -2.11 -2.91
CA ARG A 31 -6.84 -2.37 -4.35
C ARG A 31 -5.43 -2.47 -4.93
N HIS A 32 -4.54 -1.56 -4.52
CA HIS A 32 -3.16 -1.61 -4.99
C HIS A 32 -2.44 -2.85 -4.49
N LEU A 33 -2.63 -3.24 -3.23
CA LEU A 33 -2.12 -4.51 -2.70
C LEU A 33 -2.62 -5.71 -3.51
N ASP A 34 -3.90 -5.76 -3.85
CA ASP A 34 -4.47 -6.84 -4.66
C ASP A 34 -3.80 -6.94 -6.05
N ARG A 35 -3.51 -5.79 -6.68
CA ARG A 35 -2.76 -5.74 -7.95
C ARG A 35 -1.32 -6.26 -7.78
N LEU A 36 -0.62 -5.84 -6.73
CA LEU A 36 0.76 -6.27 -6.48
C LEU A 36 0.85 -7.77 -6.20
N LEU A 37 -0.07 -8.31 -5.39
CA LEU A 37 -0.13 -9.74 -5.10
C LEU A 37 -0.46 -10.57 -6.34
N ALA A 38 -1.32 -10.07 -7.23
CA ALA A 38 -1.63 -10.74 -8.50
C ALA A 38 -0.45 -10.69 -9.49
N ALA A 39 0.33 -9.60 -9.50
CA ALA A 39 1.50 -9.45 -10.35
C ALA A 39 2.71 -10.27 -9.87
N GLY A 40 2.81 -10.55 -8.57
CA GLY A 40 3.93 -11.28 -7.98
C GLY A 40 5.25 -10.49 -7.98
N ASP A 41 5.20 -9.16 -8.10
CA ASP A 41 6.38 -8.31 -8.09
C ASP A 41 6.87 -8.08 -6.65
N SER A 42 7.91 -8.82 -6.26
CA SER A 42 8.48 -8.72 -4.92
C SER A 42 9.06 -7.33 -4.62
N ARG A 43 9.66 -6.66 -5.61
CA ARG A 43 10.28 -5.33 -5.41
C ARG A 43 9.20 -4.27 -5.18
N ALA A 44 8.11 -4.34 -5.92
CA ALA A 44 6.97 -3.46 -5.71
C ALA A 44 6.27 -3.73 -4.37
N LEU A 45 6.17 -4.99 -3.94
CA LEU A 45 5.68 -5.35 -2.60
C LEU A 45 6.59 -4.80 -1.50
N ASP A 46 7.90 -4.85 -1.66
CA ASP A 46 8.87 -4.30 -0.69
C ASP A 46 8.70 -2.78 -0.54
N LEU A 47 8.61 -2.06 -1.66
CA LEU A 47 8.38 -0.61 -1.65
C LEU A 47 7.02 -0.24 -1.04
N PHE A 48 5.98 -1.01 -1.36
CA PHE A 48 4.66 -0.78 -0.79
C PHE A 48 4.61 -1.09 0.71
N GLU A 49 5.34 -2.11 1.18
CA GLU A 49 5.47 -2.39 2.62
C GLU A 49 6.21 -1.26 3.36
N GLN A 50 7.23 -0.65 2.75
CA GLN A 50 7.88 0.55 3.28
C GLN A 50 6.92 1.73 3.38
N LEU A 51 6.13 1.99 2.32
CA LEU A 51 5.09 3.02 2.35
C LEU A 51 4.08 2.78 3.47
N LEU A 52 3.67 1.53 3.70
CA LEU A 52 2.73 1.17 4.78
C LEU A 52 3.32 1.39 6.19
N ALA A 53 4.64 1.56 6.33
CA ALA A 53 5.27 1.89 7.61
C ALA A 53 5.21 3.39 7.95
N GLU A 54 4.87 4.25 6.99
CA GLU A 54 4.71 5.69 7.19
C GLU A 54 3.50 6.02 8.09
N GLU A 55 3.52 7.23 8.66
CA GLU A 55 2.43 7.70 9.51
C GLU A 55 1.11 7.85 8.74
N ASP A 56 -0.01 7.49 9.39
CA ASP A 56 -1.37 7.65 8.84
C ASP A 56 -1.61 9.06 8.30
N ARG A 57 -1.10 10.08 9.00
CA ARG A 57 -1.27 11.49 8.63
C ARG A 57 -0.61 11.79 7.29
N ASP A 58 0.59 11.28 7.06
CA ASP A 58 1.35 11.56 5.85
C ASP A 58 0.77 10.79 4.67
N LEU A 59 0.39 9.53 4.88
CA LEU A 59 -0.36 8.73 3.91
C LEU A 59 -1.67 9.40 3.52
N GLN A 60 -2.43 9.93 4.48
CA GLN A 60 -3.65 10.68 4.19
C GLN A 60 -3.35 11.92 3.34
N ARG A 61 -2.34 12.71 3.71
CA ARG A 61 -2.00 13.93 2.98
C ARG A 61 -1.59 13.65 1.54
N TRP A 62 -0.76 12.64 1.31
CA TRP A 62 -0.28 12.31 -0.02
C TRP A 62 -1.35 11.65 -0.89
N LEU A 63 -2.09 10.68 -0.36
CA LEU A 63 -3.06 9.91 -1.13
C LEU A 63 -4.34 10.71 -1.44
N LEU A 64 -4.75 11.60 -0.55
CA LEU A 64 -5.90 12.48 -0.77
C LEU A 64 -5.53 13.78 -1.49
N GLY A 65 -4.24 13.99 -1.78
CA GLY A 65 -3.76 15.14 -2.53
C GLY A 65 -3.73 16.45 -1.74
N TYR A 66 -3.76 16.39 -0.41
CA TYR A 66 -3.53 17.57 0.44
C TYR A 66 -2.08 18.05 0.39
N GLU A 67 -1.14 17.14 0.11
CA GLU A 67 0.29 17.44 0.00
C GLU A 67 0.93 16.60 -1.11
N THR A 68 1.98 17.15 -1.72
CA THR A 68 2.80 16.39 -2.68
C THR A 68 3.87 15.62 -1.92
N CYS A 69 3.96 14.32 -2.14
CA CYS A 69 5.06 13.53 -1.58
C CYS A 69 6.39 13.94 -2.23
N THR A 70 7.40 14.24 -1.41
CA THR A 70 8.74 14.61 -1.84
C THR A 70 9.75 13.46 -1.70
N VAL A 71 9.35 12.33 -1.12
CA VAL A 71 10.17 11.13 -0.96
C VAL A 71 10.31 10.46 -2.33
N PRO A 72 11.51 10.48 -2.97
CA PRO A 72 11.67 10.06 -4.36
C PRO A 72 11.19 8.64 -4.64
N GLU A 73 11.39 7.71 -3.68
CA GLU A 73 10.97 6.32 -3.82
C GLU A 73 9.43 6.18 -3.90
N TYR A 74 8.69 7.07 -3.23
CA TYR A 74 7.23 6.98 -3.15
C TYR A 74 6.51 7.80 -4.22
N VAL A 75 7.17 8.75 -4.90
CA VAL A 75 6.50 9.65 -5.87
C VAL A 75 5.72 8.87 -6.94
N ALA A 76 6.38 7.90 -7.58
CA ALA A 76 5.76 7.08 -8.62
C ALA A 76 4.63 6.20 -8.05
N LEU A 77 4.84 5.63 -6.87
CA LEU A 77 3.87 4.78 -6.19
C LEU A 77 2.61 5.54 -5.78
N ILE A 78 2.77 6.72 -5.18
CA ILE A 78 1.66 7.60 -4.78
C ILE A 78 0.92 8.15 -6.02
N HIS A 79 1.63 8.36 -7.13
CA HIS A 79 0.97 8.70 -8.38
C HIS A 79 0.07 7.55 -8.88
N ASP A 80 0.57 6.31 -8.91
CA ASP A 80 -0.22 5.13 -9.31
C ASP A 80 -1.40 4.85 -8.37
N LEU A 81 -1.18 4.94 -7.05
CA LEU A 81 -2.21 4.74 -6.03
C LEU A 81 -3.44 5.65 -6.20
N ARG A 82 -3.22 6.86 -6.72
CA ARG A 82 -4.28 7.87 -6.92
C ARG A 82 -5.03 7.73 -8.24
N GLN A 83 -4.53 6.94 -9.19
CA GLN A 83 -5.21 6.79 -10.46
C GLN A 83 -6.53 6.01 -10.26
N PRO A 84 -7.67 6.52 -10.76
CA PRO A 84 -8.86 5.70 -10.88
C PRO A 84 -8.55 4.58 -11.89
N ALA A 85 -8.94 3.35 -11.54
CA ALA A 85 -8.83 2.18 -12.42
C ALA A 85 -9.77 2.31 -13.63
#